data_AF-A0A1E7ZEX1-F1
#
_entry.id   AF-A0A1E7ZEX1-F1
#
_cell.length_a   1.000
_cell.length_b   1.000
_cell.length_c   1.000
_cell.angle_alpha   90.00
_cell.angle_beta   90.00
_cell.angle_gamma   90.00
#
_symmetry.space_group_name_H-M   'P 1'
#
loop_
_entity.id
_entity.type
_entity.pdbx_description
1 polymer ?
#
loop_
_entity_poly.entity_id
_entity_poly.type
_entity_poly.pdbx_seq_one_letter_code
_entity_poly.pdbx_strand_id
1 'polypeptide(L)'
;MKYQKQLDKLKSGNMSRSDIARLKTNAEALVAKGDEDARVVLEAINGSTPSDGYILFMGFCPNADFNQREDIEWKREGTCRLDYPTNKSQIGRWTTICPGDLIVLKKRETFGKTMKLYGHGRVKKIAYDDDIRYFEMDWSAQEQVIEVPLMACNATVDIKSMETVEAEMPEAFWNWLNSAA
;
A
#
# COMPACT_ATOMS: atom_id res chain seq x y z
N MET A 1 -17.74 -19.06 21.76
CA MET A 1 -16.70 -18.02 21.83
C MET A 1 -17.31 -16.68 21.43
N LYS A 2 -17.01 -15.59 22.15
CA LYS A 2 -17.71 -14.29 22.05
C LYS A 2 -17.68 -13.66 20.63
N TYR A 3 -16.58 -13.83 19.90
CA TYR A 3 -16.38 -13.27 18.55
C TYR A 3 -16.39 -14.32 17.42
N GLN A 4 -17.03 -15.47 17.64
CA GLN A 4 -17.00 -16.58 16.69
C GLN A 4 -17.47 -16.17 15.28
N LYS A 5 -18.54 -15.36 15.18
CA LYS A 5 -19.08 -14.93 13.87
C LYS A 5 -18.08 -14.07 13.08
N GLN A 6 -17.34 -13.19 13.76
CA GLN A 6 -16.32 -12.36 13.13
C GLN A 6 -15.14 -13.22 12.66
N LEU A 7 -14.72 -14.18 13.48
CA LEU A 7 -13.67 -15.14 13.12
C LEU A 7 -14.07 -16.04 11.95
N ASP A 8 -15.32 -16.50 11.90
CA ASP A 8 -15.81 -17.33 10.80
C ASP A 8 -15.84 -16.54 9.49
N LYS A 9 -16.26 -15.27 9.53
CA LYS A 9 -16.20 -14.38 8.36
C LYS A 9 -14.77 -14.11 7.91
N LEU A 10 -13.86 -13.85 8.84
CA LEU A 10 -12.45 -13.63 8.52
C LEU A 10 -11.83 -14.88 7.89
N LYS A 11 -12.08 -16.06 8.47
CA LYS A 11 -11.62 -17.35 7.95
C LYS A 11 -12.25 -17.72 6.60
N SER A 12 -13.46 -17.23 6.32
CA SER A 12 -14.11 -17.48 5.03
C SER A 12 -13.41 -16.78 3.86
N GLY A 13 -12.52 -15.81 4.12
CA GLY A 13 -11.85 -15.03 3.09
C GLY A 13 -12.74 -14.02 2.37
N ASN A 14 -14.05 -13.99 2.68
CA ASN A 14 -15.03 -13.14 2.02
C ASN A 14 -15.11 -11.70 2.58
N MET A 15 -14.21 -11.32 3.50
CA MET A 15 -14.15 -9.95 4.00
C MET A 15 -13.27 -9.12 3.07
N SER A 16 -13.76 -7.94 2.68
CA SER A 16 -12.90 -6.95 2.03
C SER A 16 -11.79 -6.51 3.00
N ARG A 17 -10.70 -5.97 2.48
CA ARG A 17 -9.64 -5.39 3.31
C ARG A 17 -10.17 -4.19 4.10
N SER A 18 -11.10 -3.41 3.56
CA SER A 18 -11.80 -2.36 4.33
C SER A 18 -12.60 -2.92 5.50
N ASP A 19 -13.30 -4.04 5.33
CA ASP A 19 -14.01 -4.73 6.40
C ASP A 19 -13.03 -5.27 7.45
N ILE A 20 -11.89 -5.83 7.03
CA ILE A 20 -10.83 -6.30 7.92
C ILE A 20 -10.21 -5.12 8.70
N ALA A 21 -9.94 -3.99 8.04
CA ALA A 21 -9.41 -2.79 8.68
C ALA A 21 -10.39 -2.21 9.71
N ARG A 22 -11.69 -2.14 9.37
CA ARG A 22 -12.73 -1.70 10.31
C ARG A 22 -12.87 -2.67 11.48
N LEU A 23 -12.80 -3.98 11.22
CA LEU A 23 -12.81 -5.01 12.26
C LEU A 23 -11.59 -4.85 13.19
N LYS A 24 -10.41 -4.55 12.65
CA LYS A 24 -9.19 -4.26 13.39
C LYS A 24 -9.36 -3.04 14.30
N THR A 25 -9.78 -1.90 13.77
CA THR A 25 -10.01 -0.68 14.57
C THR A 25 -11.04 -0.91 15.68
N ASN A 26 -12.12 -1.64 15.39
CA ASN A 26 -13.13 -1.98 16.40
C ASN A 26 -12.56 -2.90 17.49
N ALA A 27 -11.76 -3.90 17.12
CA ALA A 27 -11.13 -4.82 18.05
C ALA A 27 -10.09 -4.10 18.94
N GLU A 28 -9.27 -3.21 18.37
CA GLU A 28 -8.35 -2.34 19.11
C GLU A 28 -9.10 -1.47 20.14
N ALA A 29 -10.22 -0.87 19.74
CA ALA A 29 -11.05 -0.06 20.63
C ALA A 29 -11.72 -0.86 21.77
N LEU A 30 -12.03 -2.15 21.54
CA LEU A 30 -12.59 -3.04 22.55
C LEU A 30 -11.52 -3.50 23.55
N VAL A 31 -10.33 -3.84 23.08
CA VAL A 31 -9.18 -4.17 23.95
C VAL A 31 -8.82 -2.97 24.84
N ALA A 32 -8.79 -1.76 24.27
CA ALA A 32 -8.55 -0.53 25.04
C ALA A 32 -9.61 -0.27 26.14
N LYS A 33 -10.79 -0.88 26.02
CA LYS A 33 -11.88 -0.82 27.01
C LYS A 33 -11.87 -2.01 28.00
N GLY A 34 -10.86 -2.88 27.94
CA GLY A 34 -10.66 -4.02 28.84
C GLY A 34 -11.30 -5.33 28.37
N ASP A 35 -11.73 -5.43 27.11
CA ASP A 35 -12.30 -6.65 26.54
C ASP A 35 -11.19 -7.54 25.96
N GLU A 36 -10.51 -8.30 26.83
CA GLU A 36 -9.38 -9.16 26.44
C GLU A 36 -9.77 -10.24 25.42
N ASP A 37 -11.03 -10.70 25.41
CA ASP A 37 -11.54 -11.65 24.42
C ASP A 37 -11.42 -11.12 22.99
N ALA A 38 -11.35 -9.80 22.78
CA ALA A 38 -11.20 -9.19 21.46
C ALA A 38 -9.80 -9.38 20.86
N ARG A 39 -8.79 -9.73 21.67
CA ARG A 39 -7.42 -9.99 21.19
C ARG A 39 -7.34 -11.14 20.20
N VAL A 40 -8.19 -12.15 20.35
CA VAL A 40 -8.24 -13.29 19.43
C VAL A 40 -8.66 -12.89 18.01
N VAL A 41 -9.43 -11.79 17.87
CA VAL A 41 -9.78 -11.22 16.58
C VAL A 41 -8.57 -10.50 15.98
N LEU A 42 -7.81 -9.76 16.79
CA LEU A 42 -6.56 -9.12 16.34
C LEU A 42 -5.52 -10.14 15.91
N GLU A 43 -5.34 -11.22 16.67
CA GLU A 43 -4.43 -12.32 16.31
C GLU A 43 -4.86 -13.01 15.01
N ALA A 44 -6.16 -13.28 14.85
CA ALA A 44 -6.68 -13.87 13.62
C ALA A 44 -6.52 -12.93 12.42
N ILE A 45 -6.71 -11.62 12.59
CA ILE A 45 -6.49 -10.62 11.54
C ILE A 45 -5.00 -10.56 11.17
N ASN A 46 -4.12 -10.52 12.16
CA ASN A 46 -2.67 -10.50 11.94
C ASN A 46 -2.16 -11.77 11.26
N GLY A 47 -2.85 -12.91 11.45
CA GLY A 47 -2.58 -14.17 10.74
C GLY A 47 -3.25 -14.30 9.37
N SER A 48 -4.16 -13.39 9.02
CA SER A 48 -4.80 -13.31 7.69
C SER A 48 -4.11 -12.25 6.84
N THR A 49 -4.06 -12.46 5.53
CA THR A 49 -3.45 -11.60 4.49
C THR A 49 -3.58 -10.08 4.74
N PRO A 50 -2.62 -9.25 4.29
CA PRO A 50 -2.33 -7.93 4.86
C PRO A 50 -3.55 -7.02 5.07
N SER A 51 -3.77 -6.62 6.33
CA SER A 51 -4.77 -5.65 6.77
C SER A 51 -4.33 -4.20 6.46
N ASP A 52 -3.87 -3.94 5.24
CA ASP A 52 -3.38 -2.61 4.88
C ASP A 52 -4.53 -1.59 5.07
N GLY A 53 -4.25 -0.44 5.70
CA GLY A 53 -5.23 0.65 5.81
C GLY A 53 -5.25 1.54 4.56
N TYR A 54 -4.16 1.52 3.81
CA TYR A 54 -3.92 2.30 2.61
C TYR A 54 -2.87 1.66 1.71
N ILE A 55 -2.72 2.19 0.51
CA ILE A 55 -1.61 1.94 -0.40
C ILE A 55 -0.96 3.28 -0.78
N LEU A 56 0.37 3.33 -0.77
CA LEU A 56 1.10 4.41 -1.40
C LEU A 56 1.29 4.10 -2.89
N PHE A 57 0.70 4.93 -3.74
CA PHE A 57 1.01 4.97 -5.17
C PHE A 57 2.12 5.98 -5.43
N MET A 58 3.31 5.46 -5.75
CA MET A 58 4.54 6.22 -5.88
C MET A 58 4.92 6.44 -7.35
N GLY A 59 5.07 7.70 -7.74
CA GLY A 59 5.67 8.08 -9.02
C GLY A 59 7.19 7.92 -8.98
N PHE A 60 7.76 7.51 -10.10
CA PHE A 60 9.21 7.21 -10.23
C PHE A 60 9.86 7.96 -11.39
N CYS A 61 9.16 8.92 -12.01
CA CYS A 61 9.67 9.74 -13.11
C CYS A 61 9.80 11.19 -12.64
N PRO A 62 11.02 11.65 -12.30
CA PRO A 62 11.30 13.05 -12.08
C PRO A 62 10.78 13.91 -13.24
N ASN A 63 10.16 15.04 -12.94
CA ASN A 63 9.57 15.95 -13.93
C ASN A 63 8.60 15.28 -14.94
N ALA A 64 8.02 14.14 -14.58
CA ALA A 64 7.20 13.28 -15.44
C ALA A 64 7.91 12.71 -16.69
N ASP A 65 9.25 12.81 -16.78
CA ASP A 65 10.03 12.27 -17.89
C ASP A 65 10.24 10.76 -17.74
N PHE A 66 9.76 9.98 -18.71
CA PHE A 66 9.90 8.53 -18.69
C PHE A 66 11.33 8.05 -18.96
N ASN A 67 12.14 8.87 -19.64
CA ASN A 67 13.54 8.53 -19.90
C ASN A 67 14.40 8.64 -18.64
N GLN A 68 13.90 9.29 -17.60
CA GLN A 68 14.54 9.46 -16.29
C GLN A 68 13.88 8.56 -15.24
N ARG A 69 13.29 7.43 -15.64
CA ARG A 69 12.61 6.52 -14.71
C ARG A 69 13.59 5.89 -13.72
N GLU A 70 13.24 5.94 -12.43
CA GLU A 70 14.06 5.43 -11.33
C GLU A 70 13.60 4.04 -10.83
N ASP A 71 12.43 3.57 -11.24
CA ASP A 71 11.85 2.30 -10.75
C ASP A 71 12.73 1.07 -11.03
N ILE A 72 13.51 1.09 -12.11
CA ILE A 72 14.41 -0.02 -12.47
C ILE A 72 15.53 -0.13 -11.43
N GLU A 73 16.17 0.98 -11.09
CA GLU A 73 17.27 1.03 -10.13
C GLU A 73 16.77 0.77 -8.72
N TRP A 74 15.66 1.40 -8.34
CA TRP A 74 14.98 1.16 -7.06
C TRP A 74 14.65 -0.31 -6.83
N LYS A 75 14.13 -1.00 -7.85
CA LYS A 75 13.85 -2.44 -7.76
C LYS A 75 15.13 -3.27 -7.62
N ARG A 76 16.16 -2.94 -8.41
CA ARG A 76 17.46 -3.63 -8.38
C ARG A 76 18.15 -3.49 -7.02
N GLU A 77 18.09 -2.32 -6.41
CA GLU A 77 18.80 -1.99 -5.17
C GLU A 77 17.99 -2.27 -3.91
N GLY A 78 16.70 -2.57 -4.06
CA GLY A 78 15.81 -2.75 -2.91
C GLY A 78 15.54 -1.43 -2.19
N THR A 79 15.42 -0.32 -2.92
CA THR A 79 15.21 1.02 -2.35
C THR A 79 13.98 1.71 -2.96
N CYS A 80 13.48 2.76 -2.32
CA CYS A 80 12.50 3.70 -2.86
C CYS A 80 12.81 5.09 -2.31
N ARG A 81 12.99 6.08 -3.19
CA ARG A 81 13.51 7.40 -2.82
C ARG A 81 12.57 8.53 -3.27
N LEU A 82 12.73 9.71 -2.68
CA LEU A 82 12.02 10.92 -3.07
C LEU A 82 13.01 12.10 -3.07
N ASP A 83 13.92 12.08 -4.03
CA ASP A 83 15.10 12.96 -4.02
C ASP A 83 14.92 14.24 -4.86
N TYR A 84 13.80 14.36 -5.57
CA TYR A 84 13.52 15.46 -6.49
C TYR A 84 12.51 16.47 -5.92
N PRO A 85 12.43 17.70 -6.48
CA PRO A 85 11.60 18.76 -5.94
C PRO A 85 10.14 18.34 -5.76
N THR A 86 9.68 18.32 -4.51
CA THR A 86 8.29 18.06 -4.17
C THR A 86 7.71 19.18 -3.32
N ASN A 87 6.38 19.28 -3.34
CA ASN A 87 5.68 20.25 -2.49
C ASN A 87 5.53 19.72 -1.06
N LYS A 88 5.30 20.63 -0.10
CA LYS A 88 5.14 20.29 1.32
C LYS A 88 4.08 19.23 1.59
N SER A 89 3.00 19.17 0.80
CA SER A 89 1.94 18.18 0.99
C SER A 89 2.42 16.77 0.65
N GLN A 90 3.21 16.61 -0.41
CA GLN A 90 3.80 15.33 -0.78
C GLN A 90 4.84 14.88 0.24
N ILE A 91 5.69 15.80 0.72
CA ILE A 91 6.64 15.53 1.81
C ILE A 91 5.89 15.07 3.06
N GLY A 92 4.81 15.76 3.45
CA GLY A 92 3.99 15.37 4.59
C GLY A 92 3.45 13.94 4.48
N ARG A 93 2.94 13.55 3.31
CA ARG A 93 2.49 12.17 3.05
C ARG A 93 3.66 11.17 3.05
N TRP A 94 4.78 11.53 2.44
CA TRP A 94 5.98 10.68 2.43
C TRP A 94 6.47 10.36 3.84
N THR A 95 6.42 11.35 4.75
CA THR A 95 6.87 11.17 6.14
C THR A 95 5.96 10.28 6.98
N THR A 96 4.72 10.02 6.57
CA THR A 96 3.80 9.14 7.32
C THR A 96 4.02 7.66 7.04
N ILE A 97 4.78 7.30 6.01
CA ILE A 97 5.00 5.91 5.60
C ILE A 97 5.93 5.19 6.58
N CYS A 98 5.55 3.99 6.99
CA CYS A 98 6.21 3.18 8.01
C CYS A 98 6.66 1.81 7.46
N PRO A 99 7.57 1.11 8.17
CA PRO A 99 7.88 -0.29 7.89
C PRO A 99 6.61 -1.15 7.85
N GLY A 100 6.53 -2.04 6.87
CA GLY A 100 5.38 -2.90 6.59
C GLY A 100 4.42 -2.35 5.54
N ASP A 101 4.43 -1.04 5.28
CA ASP A 101 3.50 -0.42 4.33
C ASP A 101 3.73 -0.88 2.89
N LEU A 102 2.62 -0.98 2.14
CA LEU A 102 2.63 -1.34 0.73
C LEU A 102 2.83 -0.11 -0.15
N ILE A 103 3.86 -0.18 -1.00
CA ILE A 103 4.15 0.80 -2.06
C ILE A 103 3.90 0.15 -3.42
N VAL A 104 3.20 0.86 -4.30
CA VAL A 104 2.96 0.50 -5.69
C VAL A 104 3.52 1.59 -6.59
N LEU A 105 4.42 1.21 -7.51
CA LEU A 105 5.03 2.12 -8.47
C LEU A 105 4.06 2.40 -9.61
N LYS A 106 3.81 3.68 -9.91
CA LYS A 106 2.85 4.11 -10.92
C LYS A 106 3.38 5.16 -11.89
N LYS A 107 2.82 5.18 -13.10
CA LYS A 107 2.90 6.31 -14.02
C LYS A 107 1.56 6.57 -14.68
N ARG A 108 1.19 7.84 -14.79
CA ARG A 108 -0.03 8.24 -15.51
C ARG A 108 0.13 7.91 -16.99
N GLU A 109 -0.89 7.28 -17.57
CA GLU A 109 -0.92 6.92 -18.99
C GLU A 109 -1.82 7.90 -19.74
N THR A 110 -3.14 7.76 -19.58
CA THR A 110 -4.10 8.73 -20.13
C THR A 110 -4.42 9.78 -19.08
N PHE A 111 -4.17 11.04 -19.41
CA PHE A 111 -4.41 12.17 -18.50
C PHE A 111 -5.83 12.13 -17.91
N GLY A 112 -5.91 12.08 -16.58
CA GLY A 112 -7.18 12.07 -15.85
C GLY A 112 -7.97 10.76 -15.89
N LYS A 113 -7.49 9.71 -16.57
CA LYS A 113 -8.24 8.44 -16.74
C LYS A 113 -7.55 7.22 -16.16
N THR A 114 -6.31 6.97 -16.58
CA THR A 114 -5.63 5.70 -16.27
C THR A 114 -4.17 5.90 -15.84
N MET A 115 -3.65 4.89 -15.14
CA MET A 115 -2.25 4.78 -14.80
C MET A 115 -1.75 3.34 -15.04
N LYS A 116 -0.47 3.21 -15.36
CA LYS A 116 0.23 1.93 -15.41
C LYS A 116 0.97 1.68 -14.09
N LEU A 117 0.96 0.43 -13.64
CA LEU A 117 1.65 -0.02 -12.44
C LEU A 117 2.88 -0.85 -12.82
N TYR A 118 4.02 -0.56 -12.21
CA TYR A 118 5.35 -1.04 -12.65
C TYR A 118 6.04 -1.96 -11.64
N GLY A 119 5.40 -2.20 -10.50
CA GLY A 119 5.92 -3.03 -9.43
C GLY A 119 5.29 -2.65 -8.10
N HIS A 120 5.38 -3.55 -7.13
CA HIS A 120 4.91 -3.31 -5.77
C HIS A 120 5.85 -3.97 -4.76
N GLY A 121 5.85 -3.48 -3.54
CA GLY A 121 6.73 -4.00 -2.49
C GLY A 121 6.38 -3.43 -1.14
N ARG A 122 6.94 -4.03 -0.09
CA ARG A 122 6.73 -3.57 1.29
C ARG A 122 7.96 -2.87 1.82
N VAL A 123 7.75 -1.84 2.63
CA VAL A 123 8.86 -1.15 3.30
C VAL A 123 9.46 -2.07 4.36
N LYS A 124 10.74 -2.43 4.22
CA LYS A 124 11.49 -3.20 5.22
C LYS A 124 11.89 -2.30 6.40
N LYS A 125 12.50 -1.16 6.09
CA LYS A 125 12.94 -0.19 7.07
C LYS A 125 13.05 1.21 6.46
N ILE A 126 13.04 2.22 7.33
CA ILE A 126 13.32 3.61 6.97
C ILE A 126 14.82 3.84 7.15
N ALA A 127 15.44 4.47 6.15
CA ALA A 127 16.83 4.82 6.16
C ALA A 127 17.02 6.29 5.74
N TYR A 128 18.23 6.80 5.93
CA TYR A 128 18.58 8.19 5.70
C TYR A 128 19.91 8.27 4.98
N ASP A 129 19.95 9.12 3.97
CA ASP A 129 21.16 9.52 3.24
C ASP A 129 21.35 11.01 3.54
N ASP A 130 22.27 11.32 4.46
CA ASP A 130 22.27 12.56 5.23
C ASP A 130 20.90 12.83 5.88
N ASP A 131 20.20 13.89 5.47
CA ASP A 131 18.86 14.26 5.94
C ASP A 131 17.74 13.78 5.00
N ILE A 132 18.08 13.06 3.92
CA ILE A 132 17.12 12.59 2.92
C ILE A 132 16.60 11.22 3.32
N ARG A 133 15.32 11.18 3.71
CA ARG A 133 14.60 9.96 4.06
C ARG A 133 14.30 9.10 2.83
N TYR A 134 14.73 7.85 2.87
CA TYR A 134 14.36 6.83 1.89
C TYR A 134 13.89 5.53 2.55
N PHE A 135 13.38 4.61 1.74
CA PHE A 135 12.92 3.30 2.18
C PHE A 135 13.78 2.20 1.61
N GLU A 136 14.16 1.25 2.46
CA GLU A 136 14.58 -0.07 1.99
C GLU A 136 13.34 -0.94 1.81
N MET A 137 13.31 -1.70 0.72
CA MET A 137 12.12 -2.34 0.18
C MET A 137 12.28 -3.84 0.07
N ASP A 138 11.17 -4.55 0.26
CA ASP A 138 10.94 -5.90 -0.22
C ASP A 138 10.12 -5.81 -1.49
N TRP A 139 10.79 -5.69 -2.63
CA TRP A 139 10.10 -5.67 -3.91
C TRP A 139 9.62 -7.06 -4.28
N SER A 140 8.39 -7.13 -4.78
CA SER A 140 7.85 -8.30 -5.46
C SER A 140 8.70 -8.65 -6.68
N ALA A 141 8.90 -9.95 -6.93
CA ALA A 141 9.62 -10.44 -8.10
C ALA A 141 8.84 -10.29 -9.42
N GLN A 142 7.59 -9.83 -9.36
CA GLN A 142 6.76 -9.69 -10.54
C GLN A 142 7.13 -8.46 -11.39
N GLU A 143 7.28 -8.70 -12.69
CA GLU A 143 7.65 -7.68 -13.67
C GLU A 143 6.47 -7.22 -14.55
N GLN A 144 5.31 -7.85 -14.43
CA GLN A 144 4.16 -7.53 -15.26
C GLN A 144 3.72 -6.08 -15.02
N VAL A 145 3.48 -5.34 -16.11
CA VAL A 145 2.88 -4.00 -16.07
C VAL A 145 1.40 -4.12 -16.41
N ILE A 146 0.54 -3.52 -15.58
CA ILE A 146 -0.91 -3.46 -15.81
C ILE A 146 -1.39 -2.01 -15.89
N GLU A 147 -2.46 -1.77 -16.63
CA GLU A 147 -3.15 -0.47 -16.68
C GLU A 147 -4.44 -0.54 -15.85
N VAL A 148 -4.66 0.47 -15.01
CA VAL A 148 -5.78 0.57 -14.07
C VAL A 148 -6.34 1.99 -14.03
N PRO A 149 -7.55 2.21 -13.46
CA PRO A 149 -8.09 3.55 -13.25
C PRO A 149 -7.15 4.45 -12.43
N LEU A 150 -7.17 5.75 -12.71
CA LEU A 150 -6.26 6.71 -12.08
C LEU A 150 -6.55 6.96 -10.60
N MET A 151 -7.80 6.86 -10.13
CA MET A 151 -8.17 7.12 -8.73
C MET A 151 -7.69 8.46 -8.15
N ALA A 152 -7.63 9.49 -9.00
CA ALA A 152 -7.04 10.79 -8.67
C ALA A 152 -5.58 10.70 -8.16
N CYS A 153 -4.81 9.70 -8.59
CA CYS A 153 -3.38 9.56 -8.34
C CYS A 153 -2.56 10.49 -9.26
N ASN A 154 -2.67 11.81 -9.03
CA ASN A 154 -2.07 12.83 -9.88
C ASN A 154 -0.65 13.27 -9.49
N ALA A 155 -0.25 13.01 -8.25
CA ALA A 155 1.01 13.45 -7.68
C ALA A 155 2.10 12.36 -7.77
N THR A 156 3.31 12.66 -7.33
CA THR A 156 4.32 11.63 -7.10
C THR A 156 3.94 10.78 -5.90
N VAL A 157 3.54 11.42 -4.80
CA VAL A 157 3.17 10.73 -3.55
C VAL A 157 1.66 10.79 -3.35
N ASP A 158 0.97 9.70 -3.69
CA ASP A 158 -0.48 9.55 -3.49
C ASP A 158 -0.80 8.38 -2.56
N ILE A 159 -1.28 8.69 -1.36
CA ILE A 159 -1.80 7.69 -0.42
C ILE A 159 -3.30 7.56 -0.67
N LYS A 160 -3.77 6.33 -0.86
CA LYS A 160 -5.20 6.02 -1.04
C LYS A 160 -5.64 5.03 0.02
N SER A 161 -6.76 5.33 0.69
CA SER A 161 -7.36 4.40 1.63
C SER A 161 -7.80 3.12 0.90
N MET A 162 -7.79 2.00 1.61
CA MET A 162 -8.25 0.75 1.02
C MET A 162 -9.71 0.82 0.54
N GLU A 163 -10.57 1.60 1.20
CA GLU A 163 -11.94 1.83 0.74
C GLU A 163 -11.98 2.39 -0.69
N THR A 164 -11.17 3.41 -0.98
CA THR A 164 -11.08 3.97 -2.34
C THR A 164 -10.46 2.99 -3.31
N VAL A 165 -9.42 2.26 -2.90
CA VAL A 165 -8.75 1.26 -3.74
C VAL A 165 -9.73 0.15 -4.13
N GLU A 166 -10.51 -0.37 -3.20
CA GLU A 166 -11.49 -1.43 -3.46
C GLU A 166 -12.66 -0.97 -4.33
N ALA A 167 -13.09 0.28 -4.17
CA ALA A 167 -14.17 0.83 -4.98
C ALA A 167 -13.78 1.04 -6.45
N GLU A 168 -12.51 1.33 -6.73
CA GLU A 168 -12.06 1.74 -8.07
C GLU A 168 -11.17 0.70 -8.78
N MET A 169 -10.43 -0.15 -8.06
CA MET A 169 -9.50 -1.09 -8.69
C MET A 169 -10.19 -2.33 -9.25
N PRO A 170 -9.88 -2.73 -10.49
CA PRO A 170 -10.43 -3.94 -11.10
C PRO A 170 -9.85 -5.22 -10.47
N GLU A 171 -10.51 -6.36 -10.68
CA GLU A 171 -10.03 -7.68 -10.24
C GLU A 171 -8.59 -7.98 -10.69
N ALA A 172 -8.23 -7.53 -11.90
CA ALA A 172 -6.88 -7.67 -12.45
C ALA A 172 -5.80 -7.04 -11.55
N PHE A 173 -6.09 -5.95 -10.84
CA PHE A 173 -5.17 -5.34 -9.88
C PHE A 173 -4.92 -6.26 -8.68
N TRP A 174 -5.96 -6.90 -8.16
CA TRP A 174 -5.85 -7.79 -7.01
C TRP A 174 -5.12 -9.08 -7.38
N ASN A 175 -5.41 -9.63 -8.55
CA ASN A 175 -4.68 -10.79 -9.08
C ASN A 175 -3.21 -10.44 -9.27
N TRP A 176 -2.91 -9.28 -9.85
CA TRP A 176 -1.56 -8.78 -10.02
C TRP A 176 -0.82 -8.56 -8.69
N LEU A 177 -1.50 -8.03 -7.67
CA LEU A 177 -0.89 -7.80 -6.35
C LEU A 177 -0.58 -9.10 -5.61
N ASN A 178 -1.33 -10.17 -5.88
CA ASN A 178 -1.21 -11.47 -5.23
C ASN A 178 -0.33 -12.47 -5.99
N SER A 179 -0.02 -12.23 -7.27
CA SER A 179 0.71 -13.17 -8.14
C SER A 179 2.21 -13.28 -7.85
N ALA A 180 2.68 -12.74 -6.72
CA ALA A 180 4.08 -12.75 -6.31
C ALA A 180 4.28 -12.89 -4.80
N ALA A 181 3.25 -13.34 -4.07
CA ALA A 181 3.37 -13.76 -2.67
C ALA A 181 3.90 -15.20 -2.56
#